data_AF-A0A0G1X7X5-F1
#
_entry.id   AF-A0A0G1X7X5-F1
#
_cell.length_a   1.000
_cell.length_b   1.000
_cell.length_c   1.000
_cell.angle_alpha   90.00
_cell.angle_beta   90.00
_cell.angle_gamma   90.00
#
_symmetry.space_group_name_H-M   'P 1'
#
loop_
_entity.id
_entity.type
_entity.pdbx_description
1 polymer ?
#
loop_
_entity_poly.entity_id
_entity_poly.type
_entity_poly.pdbx_seq_one_letter_code
_entity_poly.pdbx_strand_id
1 'polypeptide(L)'
;MFDADYINKLKERGKVSHVYKKFQDIGLQLAEILCDSKHKALYIKLAKQYDESLLLSLAKDTAERSNVANKGAYFMKVLHERFPLPKQPKVAPIKTEEQRAKKVLPAKKKVVAQKNNVRKKPTHPNGNK
;
A
#
# COMPACT_ATOMS: atom_id res chain seq x y z
N MET A 1 12.00 -25.69 23.82
CA MET A 1 11.62 -25.89 22.40
C MET A 1 10.20 -25.35 22.26
N PHE A 2 9.89 -24.54 21.24
CA PHE A 2 8.54 -23.98 21.10
C PHE A 2 7.57 -25.02 20.54
N ASP A 3 6.36 -25.10 21.09
CA ASP A 3 5.33 -26.05 20.65
C ASP A 3 4.86 -25.79 19.22
N ALA A 4 4.58 -26.85 18.47
CA ALA A 4 4.08 -26.75 17.09
C ALA A 4 2.76 -25.95 17.02
N ASP A 5 1.89 -26.10 18.02
CA ASP A 5 0.64 -25.36 18.14
C ASP A 5 0.85 -23.86 18.33
N TYR A 6 1.90 -23.46 19.04
CA TYR A 6 2.26 -22.05 19.22
C TYR A 6 2.67 -21.42 17.90
N ILE A 7 3.52 -22.10 17.12
CA ILE A 7 3.95 -21.64 15.80
C ILE A 7 2.75 -21.53 14.83
N ASN A 8 1.81 -22.49 14.87
CA ASN A 8 0.60 -22.44 14.04
C ASN A 8 -0.30 -21.25 14.41
N LYS A 9 -0.50 -20.96 15.71
CA LYS A 9 -1.25 -19.79 16.16
C LYS A 9 -0.62 -18.47 15.70
N LEU A 10 0.71 -18.37 15.71
CA LEU A 10 1.41 -17.18 15.19
C LEU A 10 1.17 -17.00 13.69
N LYS A 11 1.21 -18.08 12.90
CA LYS A 11 0.92 -18.03 11.45
C LYS A 11 -0.50 -17.57 11.18
N GLU A 12 -1.50 -18.08 11.91
CA GLU A 12 -2.89 -17.66 11.76
C GLU A 12 -3.09 -16.18 12.12
N ARG A 13 -2.48 -15.70 13.21
CA ARG A 13 -2.52 -14.27 13.58
C ARG A 13 -1.87 -13.37 12.54
N GLY A 14 -0.76 -13.83 11.94
CA GLY A 14 -0.07 -13.11 10.87
C GLY A 14 -0.94 -12.87 9.63
N LYS A 15 -1.89 -13.79 9.34
CA LYS A 15 -2.84 -13.64 8.22
C LYS A 15 -3.93 -12.59 8.50
N VAL A 16 -4.26 -12.36 9.78
CA VAL A 16 -5.30 -11.41 10.20
C VAL A 16 -4.74 -10.00 10.39
N SER A 17 -3.46 -9.87 10.75
CA SER A 17 -2.83 -8.55 10.91
C SER A 17 -2.69 -7.84 9.56
N HIS A 18 -3.21 -6.63 9.49
CA HIS A 18 -3.09 -5.74 8.32
C HIS A 18 -2.00 -4.66 8.48
N VAL A 19 -1.09 -4.85 9.44
CA VAL A 19 0.02 -3.93 9.74
C VAL A 19 1.28 -4.44 9.04
N TYR A 20 1.63 -3.82 7.92
CA TYR A 20 2.77 -4.21 7.08
C TYR A 20 3.89 -3.17 7.07
N LYS A 21 3.60 -1.94 7.51
CA LYS A 21 4.51 -0.80 7.47
C LYS A 21 4.56 -0.11 8.82
N LYS A 22 5.74 0.44 9.14
CA LYS A 22 6.00 1.15 10.39
C LYS A 22 4.97 2.25 10.68
N PHE A 23 4.63 3.09 9.69
CA PHE A 23 3.63 4.15 9.87
C PHE A 23 2.21 3.63 10.20
N GLN A 24 1.86 2.39 9.81
CA GLN A 24 0.57 1.80 10.17
C GLN A 24 0.56 1.43 11.66
N ASP A 25 1.65 0.84 12.12
CA ASP A 25 1.85 0.50 13.53
C ASP A 25 1.84 1.75 14.41
N ILE A 26 2.63 2.77 14.06
CA ILE A 26 2.65 4.07 14.77
C ILE A 26 1.25 4.69 14.82
N GLY A 27 0.52 4.70 13.70
CA GLY A 27 -0.83 5.24 13.67
C GLY A 27 -1.82 4.50 14.58
N LEU A 28 -1.66 3.18 14.75
CA LEU A 28 -2.46 2.39 15.69
C LEU A 28 -2.06 2.68 17.14
N GLN A 29 -0.76 2.73 17.44
CA GLN A 29 -0.27 3.09 18.77
C GLN A 29 -0.77 4.47 19.20
N LEU A 30 -0.77 5.47 18.31
CA LEU A 30 -1.33 6.79 18.60
C LEU A 30 -2.82 6.73 18.96
N ALA A 31 -3.59 5.94 18.22
CA ALA A 31 -5.01 5.76 18.47
C ALA A 31 -5.26 5.11 19.85
N GLU A 32 -4.41 4.15 20.25
CA GLU A 32 -4.48 3.50 21.56
C GLU A 32 -4.09 4.46 22.69
N ILE A 33 -2.95 5.15 22.57
CA ILE A 33 -2.45 6.11 23.57
C ILE A 33 -3.46 7.23 23.83
N LEU A 34 -4.10 7.74 22.77
CA LEU A 34 -5.08 8.82 22.84
C LEU A 34 -6.50 8.33 23.13
N CYS A 35 -6.70 7.02 23.27
CA CYS A 35 -8.03 6.39 23.42
C CYS A 35 -9.01 6.81 22.30
N ASP A 36 -8.51 6.97 21.07
CA ASP A 36 -9.24 7.47 19.90
C ASP A 36 -9.13 6.51 18.70
N SER A 37 -9.62 5.29 18.87
CA SER A 37 -9.61 4.25 17.85
C SER A 37 -10.43 4.59 16.59
N LYS A 38 -11.41 5.50 16.71
CA LYS A 38 -12.26 5.97 15.61
C LYS A 38 -11.44 6.72 14.55
N HIS A 39 -10.38 7.41 14.95
CA HIS A 39 -9.53 8.21 14.06
C HIS A 39 -8.19 7.55 13.69
N LYS A 40 -8.04 6.23 13.86
CA LYS A 40 -6.80 5.49 13.49
C LYS A 40 -6.28 5.80 12.08
N ALA A 41 -7.18 5.96 11.09
CA ALA A 41 -6.78 6.28 9.72
C ALA A 41 -6.11 7.67 9.60
N LEU A 42 -6.58 8.65 10.40
CA LEU A 42 -5.98 9.97 10.48
C LEU A 42 -4.57 9.88 11.10
N TYR A 43 -4.41 9.12 12.18
CA TYR A 43 -3.10 8.94 12.83
C TYR A 43 -2.10 8.21 11.93
N ILE A 44 -2.54 7.20 11.18
CA ILE A 44 -1.71 6.53 10.15
C ILE A 44 -1.26 7.53 9.08
N LYS A 45 -2.12 8.49 8.71
CA LYS A 45 -1.76 9.55 7.76
C LYS A 45 -0.71 10.49 8.34
N LEU A 46 -0.84 10.90 9.60
CA LEU A 46 0.14 11.74 10.29
C LEU A 46 1.50 11.04 10.39
N ALA A 47 1.53 9.74 10.69
CA ALA A 47 2.75 8.95 10.76
C ALA A 47 3.49 8.81 9.41
N LYS A 48 2.86 9.15 8.28
CA LYS A 48 3.53 9.27 6.98
C LYS A 48 4.20 10.63 6.77
N GLN A 49 3.82 11.63 7.56
CA GLN A 49 4.15 13.04 7.34
C GLN A 49 5.09 13.60 8.40
N TYR A 50 5.02 13.08 9.62
CA TYR A 50 5.80 13.53 10.76
C TYR A 50 6.75 12.43 11.23
N ASP A 51 7.77 12.87 11.98
CA ASP A 51 8.66 11.97 12.69
C ASP A 51 7.89 11.16 13.75
N GLU A 52 8.23 9.88 13.87
CA GLU A 52 7.58 8.94 14.79
C GLU A 52 7.83 9.27 16.26
N SER A 53 9.05 9.72 16.59
CA SER A 53 9.44 10.01 17.97
C SER A 53 8.69 11.23 18.46
N LEU A 54 8.56 12.23 17.58
CA LEU A 54 7.74 13.43 17.82
C LEU A 54 6.28 13.08 18.09
N LEU A 55 5.65 12.27 17.23
CA LEU A 55 4.24 11.91 17.38
C LEU A 55 3.99 11.11 18.66
N LEU A 56 4.82 10.10 18.93
CA LEU A 56 4.68 9.25 20.13
C LEU A 56 4.93 10.03 21.41
N SER A 57 5.96 10.90 21.44
CA SER A 57 6.27 11.74 22.59
C SER A 57 5.09 12.67 22.92
N LEU A 58 4.56 13.35 21.90
CA LEU A 58 3.43 14.26 22.08
C LEU A 58 2.14 13.54 22.49
N ALA A 59 1.90 12.35 21.97
CA ALA A 59 0.74 11.54 22.34
C ALA A 59 0.81 11.10 23.82
N LYS A 60 2.00 10.68 24.29
CA LYS A 60 2.22 10.33 25.70
C LYS A 60 2.02 11.53 26.63
N ASP A 61 2.61 12.68 26.31
CA ASP A 61 2.39 13.93 27.07
C ASP A 61 0.90 14.30 27.11
N THR A 62 0.18 14.10 26.01
CA THR A 62 -1.27 14.35 25.98
C THR A 62 -2.04 13.32 26.83
N ALA A 63 -1.61 12.06 26.84
CA ALA A 63 -2.28 11.00 27.58
C ALA A 63 -2.13 11.12 29.10
N GLU A 64 -1.02 11.70 29.57
CA GLU A 64 -0.74 11.93 31.00
C GLU A 64 -1.52 13.12 31.58
N ARG A 65 -2.02 14.03 30.74
CA ARG A 65 -2.82 15.18 31.17
C ARG A 65 -4.22 14.76 31.62
N SER A 66 -4.45 14.79 32.92
CA SER A 66 -5.75 14.44 33.54
C SER A 66 -6.86 15.46 33.28
N ASN A 67 -6.51 16.71 32.95
CA ASN A 67 -7.47 17.79 32.70
C ASN A 67 -8.01 17.83 31.25
N VAL A 68 -7.62 16.87 30.41
CA VAL A 68 -8.04 16.82 28.99
C VAL A 68 -9.09 15.73 28.81
N ALA A 69 -10.34 16.15 28.56
CA ALA A 69 -11.45 15.22 28.32
C ALA A 69 -11.32 14.49 26.97
N ASN A 70 -10.95 15.20 25.90
CA ASN A 70 -10.75 14.62 24.58
C ASN A 70 -9.28 14.70 24.17
N LYS A 71 -8.54 13.63 24.47
CA LYS A 71 -7.11 13.51 24.20
C LYS A 71 -6.79 13.57 22.71
N GLY A 72 -7.60 12.94 21.86
CA GLY A 72 -7.43 12.96 20.41
C GLY A 72 -7.50 14.37 19.83
N ALA A 73 -8.55 15.12 20.18
CA ALA A 73 -8.73 16.50 19.72
C ALA A 73 -7.66 17.45 20.27
N TYR A 74 -7.27 17.28 21.54
CA TYR A 74 -6.21 18.08 22.14
C TYR A 74 -4.86 17.81 21.47
N PHE A 75 -4.51 16.54 21.24
CA PHE A 75 -3.31 16.16 20.51
C PHE A 75 -3.28 16.79 19.11
N MET A 76 -4.40 16.75 18.36
CA MET A 76 -4.50 17.42 17.05
C MET A 76 -4.20 18.93 17.16
N LYS A 77 -4.79 19.60 18.16
CA LYS A 77 -4.59 21.03 18.38
C LYS A 77 -3.13 21.35 18.65
N VAL A 78 -2.50 20.65 19.60
CA VAL A 78 -1.10 20.90 19.98
C VAL A 78 -0.14 20.57 18.83
N LEU A 79 -0.40 19.48 18.11
CA LEU A 79 0.39 19.10 16.93
C LEU A 79 0.35 20.19 15.87
N HIS A 80 -0.84 20.70 15.55
CA HIS A 80 -1.02 21.75 14.54
C HIS A 80 -0.38 23.08 14.94
N GLU A 81 -0.47 23.45 16.22
CA GLU A 81 0.12 24.69 16.76
C GLU A 81 1.65 24.66 16.77
N ARG A 82 2.26 23.54 17.19
CA ARG A 82 3.71 23.43 17.37
C ARG A 82 4.45 22.95 16.12
N PHE A 83 3.80 22.14 15.31
CA PHE A 83 4.39 21.47 14.15
C PHE A 83 3.49 21.63 12.93
N PRO A 84 3.40 22.85 12.36
CA PRO A 84 2.65 23.07 11.13
C PRO A 84 3.15 22.11 10.06
N LEU A 85 2.21 21.51 9.33
CA LEU A 85 2.49 20.46 8.34
C LEU A 85 3.65 20.87 7.43
N PRO A 86 4.71 20.05 7.29
CA PRO A 86 5.67 20.25 6.22
C PRO A 86 4.89 20.21 4.90
N LYS A 87 5.02 21.27 4.08
CA LYS A 87 4.38 21.33 2.76
C LYS A 87 4.84 20.09 1.98
N GLN A 88 3.90 19.19 1.69
CA GLN A 88 4.20 17.98 0.94
C GLN A 88 4.85 18.39 -0.39
N PRO A 89 6.01 17.84 -0.79
CA PRO A 89 6.33 17.83 -2.21
C PRO A 89 5.18 17.08 -2.89
N LYS A 90 4.59 17.68 -3.93
CA LYS A 90 3.50 17.06 -4.71
C LYS A 90 4.03 15.78 -5.34
N VAL A 91 3.99 14.65 -4.63
CA VAL A 91 4.28 13.36 -5.23
C VAL A 91 3.13 13.09 -6.18
N ALA A 92 3.41 13.07 -7.48
CA ALA A 92 2.43 12.82 -8.52
C ALA A 92 1.59 11.59 -8.14
N PRO A 93 0.26 11.60 -8.39
CA PRO A 93 -0.59 10.47 -8.03
C PRO A 93 0.01 9.18 -8.61
N ILE A 94 0.37 8.26 -7.72
CA ILE A 94 0.85 6.93 -8.10
C ILE A 94 -0.31 6.29 -8.86
N LYS A 95 -0.17 6.18 -10.18
CA LYS A 95 -1.15 5.51 -11.02
C LYS A 95 -1.20 4.06 -10.58
N THR A 96 -2.31 3.65 -9.98
CA THR A 96 -2.59 2.25 -9.66
C THR A 96 -2.42 1.41 -10.94
N GLU A 97 -1.86 0.21 -10.81
CA GLU A 97 -1.56 -0.70 -11.92
C GLU A 97 -2.79 -1.01 -12.80
N GLU A 98 -3.99 -0.98 -12.22
CA GLU A 98 -5.29 -1.03 -12.92
C GLU A 98 -5.50 0.07 -13.97
N GLN A 99 -4.90 1.25 -13.79
CA GLN A 99 -4.98 2.36 -14.74
C GLN A 99 -3.98 2.23 -15.89
N ARG A 100 -2.92 1.42 -15.74
CA ARG A 100 -1.97 1.08 -16.81
C ARG A 100 -2.52 0.01 -17.74
N ALA A 101 -3.22 -0.99 -17.21
CA ALA A 101 -3.78 -2.10 -17.99
C ALA A 101 -4.87 -1.67 -18.99
N LYS A 102 -5.62 -0.58 -18.73
CA LYS A 102 -6.69 -0.10 -19.62
C LYS A 102 -6.22 0.73 -20.83
N LYS A 103 -4.91 1.02 -20.97
CA LYS A 103 -4.37 1.85 -22.07
C LYS A 103 -3.71 1.05 -23.20
N VAL A 104 -3.66 -0.28 -23.09
CA VAL A 104 -3.16 -1.15 -24.17
C VAL A 104 -4.37 -1.77 -24.86
N LEU A 105 -4.42 -1.64 -26.18
CA LEU A 105 -5.53 -1.87 -27.14
C LEU A 105 -6.51 -0.69 -27.30
N PRO A 106 -6.64 -0.15 -28.53
CA PRO A 106 -7.10 -0.96 -29.67
C PRO A 106 -6.42 -0.66 -31.04
N ALA A 107 -6.26 -1.68 -31.88
CA ALA A 107 -6.30 -1.48 -33.34
C ALA A 107 -6.86 -2.75 -34.01
N LYS A 108 -8.05 -2.60 -34.58
CA LYS A 108 -8.85 -3.65 -35.24
C LYS A 108 -8.27 -4.03 -36.61
N LYS A 109 -8.53 -5.29 -36.97
CA LYS A 109 -8.55 -5.90 -38.31
C LYS A 109 -8.72 -4.91 -39.48
N LYS A 110 -7.87 -5.05 -40.51
CA LYS A 110 -8.27 -4.85 -41.91
C LYS A 110 -8.08 -6.16 -42.68
N VAL A 111 -9.20 -6.66 -43.18
CA VAL A 111 -9.31 -7.67 -44.24
C VAL A 111 -9.05 -6.97 -45.57
N VAL A 112 -8.34 -7.61 -46.52
CA VAL A 112 -8.64 -7.73 -47.96
C VAL A 112 -7.50 -8.46 -48.70
N ALA A 113 -7.90 -9.19 -49.74
CA ALA A 113 -7.31 -10.39 -50.34
C ALA A 113 -6.29 -10.17 -51.50
N GLN A 114 -5.86 -11.33 -52.05
CA GLN A 114 -5.25 -11.61 -53.38
C GLN A 114 -3.72 -11.76 -53.40
N LYS A 115 -3.08 -12.73 -54.06
CA LYS A 115 -3.48 -13.76 -55.05
C LYS A 115 -2.41 -14.87 -55.07
N ASN A 116 -2.82 -16.07 -55.48
CA ASN A 116 -2.00 -17.24 -55.77
C ASN A 116 -0.84 -16.94 -56.75
N ASN A 117 0.30 -17.60 -56.59
CA ASN A 117 0.96 -18.17 -57.77
C ASN A 117 1.73 -19.46 -57.47
N VAL A 118 1.51 -20.42 -58.36
CA VAL A 118 1.94 -21.81 -58.36
C VAL A 118 3.35 -21.91 -58.96
N ARG A 119 4.26 -22.68 -58.36
CA ARG A 119 5.30 -23.37 -59.13
C ARG A 119 5.56 -24.77 -58.54
N LYS A 120 5.32 -25.78 -59.38
CA LYS A 120 5.43 -27.22 -59.11
C LYS A 120 6.87 -27.72 -59.35
N LYS A 121 7.35 -28.56 -58.41
CA LYS A 121 8.06 -29.86 -58.57
C LYS A 121 9.49 -29.87 -59.20
N PRO A 122 10.23 -31.01 -59.17
CA PRO A 122 10.48 -31.98 -58.08
C PRO A 122 11.97 -32.45 -58.04
N THR A 123 12.42 -33.12 -56.98
CA THR A 123 13.54 -34.10 -57.09
C THR A 123 13.26 -35.31 -56.21
N HIS A 124 13.02 -36.47 -56.84
CA HIS A 124 12.99 -37.79 -56.20
C HIS A 124 14.41 -38.28 -55.88
N PRO A 125 14.62 -39.02 -54.78
CA PRO A 125 15.69 -40.02 -54.72
C PRO A 125 15.17 -41.34 -55.29
N ASN A 126 15.90 -41.97 -56.21
CA ASN A 126 15.63 -43.36 -56.61
C ASN A 126 16.94 -44.16 -56.56
N GLY A 127 16.90 -45.29 -55.85
CA GLY A 127 17.97 -46.27 -55.77
C GLY A 127 17.84 -47.38 -56.83
N ASN A 128 18.81 -48.28 -56.76
CA ASN A 128 19.01 -49.54 -57.49
C ASN A 128 19.57 -49.49 -58.91
N LYS A 129 20.86 -49.86 -59.00
CA LYS A 129 21.27 -51.07 -59.70
C LYS A 129 22.10 -51.93 -58.75
#